data_AF-A0A662KTH2-F1
#
_entry.id   AF-A0A662KTH2-F1
#
_cell.length_a   1.000
_cell.length_b   1.000
_cell.length_c   1.000
_cell.angle_alpha   90.00
_cell.angle_beta   90.00
_cell.angle_gamma   90.00
#
_symmetry.space_group_name_H-M   'P 1'
#
loop_
_entity.id
_entity.type
_entity.pdbx_description
1 polymer ?
#
loop_
_entity_poly.entity_id
_entity_poly.type
_entity_poly.pdbx_seq_one_letter_code
_entity_poly.pdbx_strand_id
1 'polypeptide(L)'
;MVNYIVSGIERSGTSMMMQILYKGGAPIAFDDSRPPNYHNPKGYYELEGGKVINKLMEGTFPFEKYDGKFIKITAYGLKFLPAGNYKIIYMIRKLDEIMDKMEKMSGPIDREKKKPVFEKLNEICLNLMKKRDD
;
A
#
# COMPACT_ATOMS: atom_id res chain seq x y z
N MET A 1 0.09 19.99 7.13
CA MET A 1 0.88 19.55 5.95
C MET A 1 0.14 18.42 5.26
N VAL A 2 0.39 18.13 3.97
CA VAL A 2 -0.31 17.06 3.24
C VAL A 2 0.51 15.78 3.29
N ASN A 3 -0.10 14.69 3.74
CA ASN A 3 0.48 13.35 3.76
C ASN A 3 0.17 12.63 2.43
N TYR A 4 1.19 12.23 1.68
CA TYR A 4 1.01 11.57 0.39
C TYR A 4 1.16 10.06 0.54
N ILE A 5 0.14 9.30 0.13
CA ILE A 5 0.12 7.84 0.29
C ILE A 5 -0.14 7.16 -1.06
N VAL A 6 0.66 6.15 -1.40
CA VAL A 6 0.29 5.13 -2.39
C VAL A 6 -0.25 3.93 -1.65
N SER A 7 -1.49 3.54 -1.95
CA SER A 7 -2.17 2.43 -1.31
C SER A 7 -2.88 1.53 -2.30
N GLY A 8 -3.34 0.38 -1.83
CA GLY A 8 -3.97 -0.65 -2.64
C GLY A 8 -3.77 -2.01 -2.01
N ILE A 9 -4.57 -2.97 -2.45
CA ILE A 9 -4.42 -4.37 -2.05
C ILE A 9 -3.05 -4.87 -2.52
N GLU A 10 -2.48 -5.86 -1.83
CA GLU A 10 -1.25 -6.49 -2.30
C GLU A 10 -1.38 -6.94 -3.75
N ARG A 11 -0.30 -6.76 -4.54
CA ARG A 11 -0.24 -7.11 -5.98
C ARG A 11 -1.10 -6.24 -6.91
N SER A 12 -1.75 -5.18 -6.42
CA SER A 12 -2.47 -4.19 -7.23
C SER A 12 -1.57 -3.28 -8.07
N GLY A 13 -0.24 -3.27 -7.83
CA GLY A 13 0.71 -2.44 -8.56
C GLY A 13 1.25 -1.24 -7.78
N THR A 14 1.05 -1.18 -6.45
CA THR A 14 1.60 -0.11 -5.60
C THR A 14 3.11 0.08 -5.71
N SER A 15 3.91 -1.01 -5.76
CA SER A 15 5.36 -0.91 -5.98
C SER A 15 5.71 -0.29 -7.34
N MET A 16 4.90 -0.54 -8.37
CA MET A 16 5.10 0.06 -9.70
C MET A 16 4.75 1.55 -9.67
N MET A 17 3.68 1.94 -8.97
CA MET A 17 3.34 3.35 -8.79
C MET A 17 4.45 4.10 -8.03
N MET A 18 5.00 3.52 -6.96
CA MET A 18 6.16 4.10 -6.27
C MET A 18 7.37 4.28 -7.20
N GLN A 19 7.65 3.32 -8.08
CA GLN A 19 8.70 3.45 -9.10
C GLN A 19 8.44 4.58 -10.09
N ILE A 20 7.19 4.72 -10.55
CA ILE A 20 6.80 5.80 -11.47
C ILE A 20 7.02 7.15 -10.80
N LEU A 21 6.56 7.31 -9.56
CA LEU A 21 6.73 8.54 -8.78
C LEU A 21 8.22 8.87 -8.61
N TYR A 22 9.02 7.90 -8.16
CA TYR A 22 10.46 8.08 -7.97
C TYR A 22 11.17 8.50 -9.26
N LYS A 23 10.92 7.78 -10.36
CA LYS A 23 11.53 8.08 -11.66
C LYS A 23 11.00 9.36 -12.28
N GLY A 24 9.79 9.77 -11.92
CA GLY A 24 9.19 11.05 -12.30
C GLY A 24 9.70 12.24 -11.47
N GLY A 25 10.59 12.01 -10.50
CA GLY A 25 11.16 13.07 -9.67
C GLY A 25 10.31 13.47 -8.45
N ALA A 26 9.23 12.74 -8.16
CA ALA A 26 8.46 12.98 -6.95
C ALA A 26 9.25 12.47 -5.73
N PRO A 27 9.29 13.22 -4.61
CA PRO A 27 9.89 12.75 -3.37
C PRO A 27 9.13 11.53 -2.85
N ILE A 28 9.85 10.45 -2.57
CA ILE A 28 9.28 9.25 -1.95
C ILE A 28 10.10 8.84 -0.73
N ALA A 29 9.48 8.09 0.18
CA ALA A 29 10.15 7.51 1.33
C ALA A 29 10.01 5.99 1.34
N PHE A 30 11.16 5.33 1.42
CA PHE A 30 11.34 3.89 1.59
C PHE A 30 12.72 3.66 2.23
N ASP A 31 12.97 2.44 2.68
CA ASP A 31 14.27 2.03 3.21
C ASP A 31 14.71 0.68 2.62
N ASP A 32 15.89 0.22 3.02
CA ASP A 32 16.48 -1.02 2.50
C ASP A 32 16.06 -2.28 3.27
N SER A 33 15.09 -2.17 4.19
CA SER A 33 14.67 -3.31 5.02
C SER A 33 13.95 -4.42 4.23
N ARG A 34 13.49 -4.12 3.00
CA ARG A 34 12.99 -5.12 2.05
C ARG A 34 13.64 -4.93 0.68
N PRO A 35 14.80 -5.57 0.43
CA PRO A 35 15.49 -5.44 -0.83
C PRO A 35 14.68 -6.06 -1.98
N PRO A 36 14.99 -5.69 -3.24
CA PRO A 36 14.48 -6.37 -4.41
C PRO A 36 14.73 -7.88 -4.36
N ASN A 37 13.83 -8.66 -4.98
CA ASN A 37 13.96 -10.11 -5.08
C ASN A 37 13.43 -10.63 -6.42
N TYR A 38 13.46 -11.93 -6.65
CA TYR A 38 13.00 -12.55 -7.89
C TYR A 38 11.56 -12.17 -8.28
N HIS A 39 10.66 -11.97 -7.31
CA HIS A 39 9.26 -11.60 -7.58
C HIS A 39 9.06 -10.12 -7.86
N ASN A 40 9.97 -9.26 -7.40
CA ASN A 40 9.94 -7.82 -7.63
C ASN A 40 11.38 -7.28 -7.75
N PRO A 41 12.04 -7.52 -8.89
CA PRO A 41 13.47 -7.20 -9.06
C PRO A 41 13.74 -5.69 -9.08
N LYS A 42 12.70 -4.87 -9.23
CA LYS A 42 12.82 -3.41 -9.21
C LYS A 42 12.60 -2.80 -7.83
N GLY A 43 12.34 -3.62 -6.80
CA GLY A 43 12.18 -3.17 -5.42
C GLY A 43 10.72 -2.86 -5.02
N TYR A 44 10.47 -2.92 -3.71
CA TYR A 44 9.13 -2.75 -3.14
C TYR A 44 8.80 -1.31 -2.75
N TYR A 45 9.81 -0.48 -2.51
CA TYR A 45 9.66 0.92 -2.08
C TYR A 45 8.75 1.03 -0.85
N GLU A 46 9.06 0.22 0.17
CA GLU A 46 8.34 0.17 1.43
C GLU A 46 9.25 0.70 2.55
N LEU A 47 8.63 1.24 3.59
CA LEU A 47 9.28 1.48 4.86
C LEU A 47 9.13 0.22 5.72
N GLU A 48 10.16 -0.12 6.49
CA GLU A 48 10.15 -1.20 7.48
C GLU A 48 9.66 -2.55 6.91
N GLY A 49 9.93 -2.80 5.63
CA GLY A 49 9.56 -4.00 4.90
C GLY A 49 8.05 -4.22 4.82
N GLY A 50 7.29 -3.14 4.84
CA GLY A 50 5.83 -3.15 4.86
C GLY A 50 5.23 -3.26 6.26
N LYS A 51 6.05 -3.29 7.33
CA LYS A 51 5.60 -3.39 8.72
C LYS A 51 5.15 -2.06 9.33
N VAL A 52 5.13 -0.97 8.55
CA VAL A 52 4.56 0.32 8.98
C VAL A 52 3.13 0.20 9.51
N ILE A 53 2.39 -0.82 9.06
CA ILE A 53 1.05 -1.10 9.56
C ILE A 53 1.01 -1.33 11.08
N ASN A 54 2.04 -1.93 11.66
CA ASN A 54 2.10 -2.16 13.10
C ASN A 54 2.17 -0.81 13.85
N LYS A 55 3.02 0.11 13.37
CA LYS A 55 3.11 1.46 13.93
C LYS A 55 1.84 2.29 13.72
N LEU A 56 1.15 2.10 12.60
CA LEU A 56 -0.15 2.73 12.38
C LEU A 56 -1.20 2.21 13.38
N MET A 57 -1.25 0.90 13.60
CA MET A 57 -2.12 0.28 14.59
C MET A 57 -1.83 0.75 16.02
N GLU A 58 -0.55 0.95 16.35
CA GLU A 58 -0.09 1.46 17.65
C GLU A 58 -0.23 2.98 17.79
N GLY A 59 -0.53 3.71 16.71
CA GLY A 59 -0.55 5.18 16.71
C GLY A 59 0.84 5.83 16.83
N THR A 60 1.92 5.08 16.56
CA THR A 60 3.32 5.50 16.74
C THR A 60 4.02 5.83 15.42
N PHE A 61 3.31 5.79 14.29
CA PHE A 61 3.90 6.07 12.98
C PHE A 61 4.28 7.56 12.85
N PRO A 62 5.56 7.90 12.60
CA PRO A 62 6.04 9.29 12.64
C PRO A 62 5.79 9.99 11.30
N PHE A 63 4.55 10.42 11.04
CA PHE A 63 4.17 11.07 9.78
C PHE A 63 5.06 12.29 9.43
N GLU A 64 5.39 13.11 10.42
CA GLU A 64 6.21 14.32 10.24
C GLU A 64 7.60 14.05 9.64
N LYS A 65 8.15 12.84 9.86
CA LYS A 65 9.44 12.43 9.26
C LYS A 65 9.36 12.30 7.73
N TYR A 66 8.16 12.09 7.20
CA TYR A 66 7.90 11.79 5.79
C TYR A 66 7.10 12.90 5.09
N ASP A 67 7.03 14.07 5.72
CA ASP A 67 6.39 15.25 5.18
C ASP A 67 6.85 15.57 3.75
N GLY A 68 5.88 15.80 2.86
CA GLY A 68 6.10 16.08 1.44
C GLY A 68 6.58 14.89 0.60
N LYS A 69 6.66 13.68 1.17
CA LYS A 69 7.09 12.45 0.46
C LYS A 69 5.93 11.47 0.34
N PHE A 70 5.89 10.75 -0.78
CA PHE A 70 4.99 9.60 -0.90
C PHE A 70 5.52 8.43 -0.06
N ILE A 71 4.65 7.87 0.78
CA ILE A 71 4.86 6.60 1.47
C ILE A 71 3.93 5.53 0.93
N LYS A 72 4.38 4.28 0.97
CA LYS A 72 3.56 3.14 0.59
C LYS A 72 2.94 2.48 1.82
N ILE A 73 1.61 2.43 1.86
CA ILE A 73 0.84 1.77 2.92
C ILE A 73 -0.16 0.82 2.25
N THR A 74 -0.13 -0.47 2.58
CA THR A 74 -1.08 -1.44 2.03
C THR A 74 -2.51 -1.13 2.48
N ALA A 75 -3.51 -1.57 1.69
CA ALA A 75 -4.92 -1.22 1.91
C ALA A 75 -5.41 -1.37 3.36
N TYR A 76 -5.01 -2.43 4.06
CA TYR A 76 -5.43 -2.66 5.45
C TYR A 76 -4.94 -1.57 6.41
N GLY A 77 -3.75 -0.99 6.16
CA GLY A 77 -3.18 0.09 6.96
C GLY A 77 -3.99 1.38 6.92
N LEU A 78 -4.80 1.61 5.86
CA LEU A 78 -5.64 2.80 5.75
C LEU A 78 -6.65 2.94 6.89
N LYS A 79 -7.07 1.81 7.50
CA LYS A 79 -8.01 1.79 8.62
C LYS A 79 -7.48 2.44 9.89
N PHE A 80 -6.15 2.58 9.99
CA PHE A 80 -5.45 3.06 11.17
C PHE A 80 -4.81 4.44 10.94
N LEU A 81 -5.15 5.10 9.84
CA LEU A 81 -4.70 6.47 9.61
C LEU A 81 -5.37 7.40 10.64
N PRO A 82 -4.61 8.15 11.45
CA PRO A 82 -5.17 9.16 12.34
C PRO A 82 -5.82 10.29 11.54
N ALA A 83 -6.58 11.16 12.20
CA ALA A 83 -7.09 12.37 11.55
C ALA A 83 -5.92 13.22 11.00
N GLY A 84 -6.08 13.75 9.80
CA GLY A 84 -5.04 14.50 9.10
C GLY A 84 -5.37 14.74 7.63
N ASN A 85 -4.57 15.57 6.97
CA ASN A 85 -4.76 15.87 5.55
C ASN A 85 -3.98 14.85 4.70
N TYR A 86 -4.69 14.07 3.88
CA TYR A 86 -4.11 13.03 3.05
C TYR A 86 -4.43 13.22 1.56
N LYS A 87 -3.44 12.92 0.71
CA LYS A 87 -3.63 12.68 -0.71
C LYS A 87 -3.25 11.23 -1.03
N ILE A 88 -4.26 10.43 -1.37
CA ILE A 88 -4.09 8.98 -1.53
C ILE A 88 -4.24 8.60 -3.01
N ILE A 89 -3.21 7.96 -3.57
CA ILE A 89 -3.28 7.23 -4.84
C ILE A 89 -3.64 5.79 -4.49
N TYR A 90 -4.90 5.42 -4.66
CA TYR A 90 -5.38 4.06 -4.42
C TYR A 90 -5.37 3.23 -5.71
N MET A 91 -4.58 2.17 -5.71
CA MET A 91 -4.41 1.28 -6.85
C MET A 91 -5.52 0.23 -6.91
N ILE A 92 -6.26 0.23 -8.00
CA ILE A 92 -7.32 -0.77 -8.29
C ILE A 92 -6.84 -1.69 -9.41
N ARG A 93 -7.06 -2.99 -9.22
CA ARG A 93 -6.78 -4.02 -10.22
C ARG A 93 -7.84 -5.12 -10.13
N LYS A 94 -8.15 -5.77 -11.25
CA LYS A 94 -9.04 -6.92 -11.28
C LYS A 94 -8.55 -7.99 -10.29
N LEU A 95 -9.45 -8.50 -9.45
CA LEU A 95 -9.09 -9.45 -8.40
C LEU A 95 -8.51 -10.75 -8.97
N ASP A 96 -9.01 -11.23 -10.12
CA ASP A 96 -8.48 -12.43 -10.77
C ASP A 96 -6.99 -12.27 -11.12
N GLU A 97 -6.58 -11.12 -11.66
CA GLU A 97 -5.16 -10.84 -11.93
C GLU A 97 -4.32 -10.74 -10.66
N ILE A 98 -4.91 -10.23 -9.57
CA ILE A 98 -4.25 -10.22 -8.25
C ILE A 98 -4.02 -11.66 -7.79
N MET A 99 -5.03 -12.53 -7.86
CA MET A 99 -4.93 -13.94 -7.48
C MET A 99 -3.85 -14.67 -8.29
N ASP A 100 -3.83 -14.50 -9.62
CA ASP A 100 -2.80 -15.08 -10.49
C ASP A 100 -1.38 -14.64 -10.08
N LYS A 101 -1.22 -13.36 -9.74
CA LYS A 101 0.07 -12.82 -9.29
C LYS A 101 0.45 -13.25 -7.88
N MET A 102 -0.52 -13.60 -7.03
CA MET A 102 -0.27 -14.18 -5.70
C MET A 102 0.15 -15.63 -5.81
N GLU A 103 -0.53 -16.43 -6.63
CA GLU A 103 -0.16 -17.84 -6.83
C GLU A 103 1.25 -17.99 -7.37
N LYS A 104 1.63 -17.15 -8.34
CA LYS A 104 3.00 -17.10 -8.86
C LYS A 104 4.05 -16.73 -7.80
N MET A 105 3.65 -16.01 -6.75
CA MET A 105 4.57 -15.51 -5.73
C MET A 105 4.63 -16.41 -4.49
N SER A 106 3.52 -17.03 -4.11
CA SER A 106 3.36 -17.72 -2.83
C SER A 106 2.98 -19.20 -2.98
N GLY A 107 2.83 -19.69 -4.20
CA GLY A 107 2.29 -21.03 -4.48
C GLY A 107 0.77 -21.06 -4.49
N PRO A 108 0.14 -22.24 -4.62
CA PRO A 108 -1.30 -22.39 -4.71
C PRO A 108 -2.05 -21.68 -3.57
N ILE A 109 -3.16 -21.03 -3.89
CA ILE A 109 -4.02 -20.34 -2.91
C ILE A 109 -5.47 -20.83 -3.03
N ASP A 110 -6.20 -20.77 -1.92
CA ASP A 110 -7.65 -20.94 -1.92
C ASP A 110 -8.32 -19.65 -2.42
N ARG A 111 -8.66 -19.63 -3.72
CA ARG A 111 -9.29 -18.47 -4.37
C ARG A 111 -10.69 -18.19 -3.82
N GLU A 112 -11.47 -19.24 -3.52
CA GLU A 112 -12.85 -19.12 -3.02
C GLU A 112 -12.88 -18.43 -1.66
N LYS A 113 -11.90 -18.73 -0.80
CA LYS A 113 -11.75 -18.04 0.49
C LYS A 113 -11.14 -16.64 0.36
N LYS A 114 -10.13 -16.47 -0.51
CA LYS A 114 -9.32 -15.24 -0.51
C LYS A 114 -9.92 -14.10 -1.33
N LYS A 115 -10.57 -14.41 -2.46
CA LYS A 115 -11.15 -13.40 -3.35
C LYS A 115 -12.24 -12.56 -2.65
N PRO A 116 -13.21 -13.14 -1.92
CA PRO A 116 -14.22 -12.34 -1.20
C PRO A 116 -13.62 -11.45 -0.11
N VAL A 117 -12.56 -11.91 0.57
CA VAL A 117 -11.87 -11.11 1.59
C VAL A 117 -11.21 -9.88 0.96
N PHE A 118 -10.60 -10.05 -0.21
CA PHE A 118 -9.93 -8.95 -0.92
C PHE A 118 -10.95 -7.99 -1.51
N GLU A 119 -12.04 -8.50 -2.09
CA GLU A 119 -13.17 -7.70 -2.53
C GLU A 119 -13.71 -6.85 -1.38
N LYS A 120 -13.95 -7.47 -0.22
CA LYS A 120 -14.47 -6.75 0.95
C LYS A 120 -13.50 -5.71 1.47
N LEU A 121 -12.20 -6.02 1.50
CA LEU A 121 -11.18 -5.05 1.89
C LEU A 121 -11.16 -3.85 0.93
N ASN A 122 -11.27 -4.08 -0.37
CA ASN A 122 -11.31 -3.03 -1.38
C ASN A 122 -12.50 -2.08 -1.14
N GLU A 123 -13.70 -2.65 -0.97
CA GLU A 123 -14.91 -1.88 -0.67
C GLU A 123 -14.76 -1.05 0.60
N ILE A 124 -14.24 -1.65 1.68
CA ILE A 124 -14.05 -0.95 2.95
C ILE A 124 -13.10 0.21 2.79
N CYS A 125 -11.96 0.02 2.11
CA CYS A 125 -10.99 1.09 1.89
C CYS A 125 -11.57 2.23 1.04
N LEU A 126 -12.27 1.91 -0.06
CA LEU A 126 -12.91 2.90 -0.91
C LEU A 126 -13.98 3.70 -0.16
N ASN A 127 -14.79 3.02 0.66
CA ASN A 127 -15.81 3.67 1.48
C ASN A 127 -15.20 4.50 2.62
N LEU A 128 -14.14 4.00 3.26
CA LEU A 128 -13.40 4.75 4.28
C LEU A 128 -12.91 6.08 3.71
N MET A 129 -12.21 6.06 2.57
CA MET A 129 -11.68 7.28 1.95
C MET A 129 -12.77 8.28 1.56
N LYS A 130 -13.97 7.80 1.19
CA LYS A 130 -15.11 8.68 0.83
C LYS A 130 -15.81 9.30 2.03
N LYS A 131 -15.73 8.67 3.20
CA LYS A 131 -16.44 9.08 4.43
C LYS A 131 -15.59 9.92 5.37
N ARG A 132 -14.30 10.11 5.05
CA ARG A 132 -13.42 10.97 5.81
C ARG A 132 -13.76 12.42 5.52
N ASP A 133 -13.93 13.19 6.59
CA ASP A 133 -14.22 14.63 6.53
C ASP A 133 -12.93 15.47 6.48
N ASP A 134 -11.78 14.82 6.68
CA ASP A 134 -10.41 15.36 6.68
C ASP A 134 -9.62 15.00 5.42
#